data_AF-A0A2H6IVQ2-F1
#
_entry.id   AF-A0A2H6IVQ2-F1
#
_cell.length_a   1.000
_cell.length_b   1.000
_cell.length_c   1.000
_cell.angle_alpha   90.00
_cell.angle_beta   90.00
_cell.angle_gamma   90.00
#
_symmetry.space_group_name_H-M   'P 1'
#
loop_
_entity.id
_entity.type
_entity.pdbx_description
1 polymer ?
#
loop_
_entity_poly.entity_id
_entity_poly.type
_entity_poly.pdbx_seq_one_letter_code
_entity_poly.pdbx_strand_id
1 'polypeptide(L)'
;MRNATSKQGRTGARAALTGWALAGCGLLAGVAGFTAASPLFGYAYQVKDMPVFWLAGGLAAGGAVFLALPWLIRASQGLKPGLAGGVVWAMLGAGLAMRLILFASEPALEDDFQRYLWDGAVTASGLNPYDKSPEAAKAADPQLMALGRLGRESGLVLGRVNHPQLRTIYPPVAQGAFALAYWLEPWSLTAWRGIILIFDLVSVALLLLLLRDLGRSPLWAALYWWNPVVLKELFNSAHMDALAVPLVLGALALAIRHRPLSATTCVTLAAGVKIWPVILLPLIWRGMLDKPKRLAAAIALALLGGALFAWPIVSAGLDPSSGFTAYASKWKTNSAAFPMIEGLARWLLEALRIEALSSGFLARAAIILAICGVVAWQCRAKPRSAQDTVNKALVITATMFLLAPAQFPWYYLWVLPLLALRPVPGLLILTATLPLYYTAFYFLSHQTYTVFTGRIVWLIWLPAWGLLAWEARHWAASLWRPLHSSRKAREPS
;
A
#
# COMPACT_ATOMS: atom_id res chain seq x y z
N MET A 1 -48.82 13.81 13.68
CA MET A 1 -47.46 14.05 13.13
C MET A 1 -46.32 13.18 13.72
N ARG A 2 -46.49 12.46 14.86
CA ARG A 2 -45.44 11.55 15.41
C ARG A 2 -45.21 10.21 14.64
N ASN A 3 -46.07 9.85 13.69
CA ASN A 3 -46.00 8.57 12.95
C ASN A 3 -45.28 8.64 11.58
N ALA A 4 -45.10 9.83 11.00
CA ALA A 4 -44.43 9.97 9.70
C ALA A 4 -42.90 9.91 9.84
N THR A 5 -42.35 10.53 10.89
CA THR A 5 -40.92 10.54 11.21
C THR A 5 -40.41 9.16 11.64
N SER A 6 -41.25 8.32 12.26
CA SER A 6 -40.87 6.96 12.68
C SER A 6 -40.83 5.95 11.52
N LYS A 7 -41.68 6.11 10.50
CA LYS A 7 -41.64 5.30 9.27
C LYS A 7 -40.40 5.61 8.43
N GLN A 8 -40.07 6.90 8.26
CA GLN A 8 -38.93 7.34 7.44
C GLN A 8 -37.58 6.95 8.05
N GLY A 9 -37.46 6.93 9.39
CA GLY A 9 -36.27 6.39 10.07
C GLY A 9 -36.15 4.86 9.98
N ARG A 10 -37.26 4.13 9.96
CA ARG A 10 -37.27 2.65 9.83
C ARG A 10 -36.90 2.19 8.42
N THR A 11 -37.31 2.91 7.38
CA THR A 11 -36.97 2.59 5.99
C THR A 11 -35.49 2.81 5.69
N GLY A 12 -34.90 3.91 6.17
CA GLY A 12 -33.46 4.19 6.02
C GLY A 12 -32.57 3.16 6.73
N ALA A 13 -32.93 2.74 7.95
CA ALA A 13 -32.18 1.72 8.68
C ALA A 13 -32.22 0.36 7.97
N ARG A 14 -33.37 -0.06 7.44
CA ARG A 14 -33.49 -1.30 6.66
C ARG A 14 -32.63 -1.25 5.39
N ALA A 15 -32.69 -0.15 4.65
CA ALA A 15 -31.88 0.02 3.44
C ALA A 15 -30.37 -0.07 3.73
N ALA A 16 -29.90 0.52 4.82
CA ALA A 16 -28.50 0.42 5.25
C ALA A 16 -28.11 -1.03 5.60
N LEU A 17 -28.92 -1.73 6.39
CA LEU A 17 -28.66 -3.14 6.75
C LEU A 17 -28.63 -4.05 5.53
N THR A 18 -29.61 -3.91 4.62
CA THR A 18 -29.62 -4.64 3.36
C THR A 18 -28.39 -4.32 2.52
N GLY A 19 -27.97 -3.06 2.44
CA GLY A 19 -26.77 -2.64 1.71
C GLY A 19 -25.50 -3.31 2.24
N TRP A 20 -25.34 -3.39 3.57
CA TRP A 20 -24.19 -4.09 4.18
C TRP A 20 -24.22 -5.59 3.92
N ALA A 21 -25.38 -6.22 4.03
CA ALA A 21 -25.53 -7.65 3.75
C ALA A 21 -25.21 -7.96 2.28
N LEU A 22 -25.76 -7.19 1.34
CA LEU A 22 -25.51 -7.38 -0.09
C LEU A 22 -24.04 -7.13 -0.45
N ALA A 23 -23.42 -6.08 0.09
CA ALA A 23 -22.01 -5.80 -0.14
C ALA A 23 -21.11 -6.90 0.43
N GLY A 24 -21.37 -7.35 1.66
CA GLY A 24 -20.62 -8.42 2.31
C GLY A 24 -20.75 -9.76 1.56
N CYS A 25 -21.98 -10.19 1.26
CA CYS A 25 -22.24 -11.43 0.53
C CYS A 25 -21.69 -11.39 -0.90
N GLY A 26 -21.84 -10.26 -1.61
CA GLY A 26 -21.31 -10.09 -2.96
C GLY A 26 -19.79 -10.18 -3.02
N LEU A 27 -19.10 -9.53 -2.08
CA LEU A 27 -17.63 -9.62 -1.98
C LEU A 27 -17.18 -11.03 -1.58
N LEU A 28 -17.88 -11.69 -0.63
CA LEU A 28 -17.58 -13.09 -0.26
C LEU A 28 -17.73 -14.03 -1.44
N ALA A 29 -18.82 -13.91 -2.21
CA ALA A 29 -19.05 -14.71 -3.41
C ALA A 29 -17.99 -14.45 -4.48
N GLY A 30 -17.61 -13.18 -4.68
CA GLY A 30 -16.54 -12.79 -5.60
C GLY A 30 -15.18 -13.38 -5.21
N VAL A 31 -14.83 -13.34 -3.92
CA VAL A 31 -13.59 -13.91 -3.38
C VAL A 31 -13.59 -15.43 -3.47
N ALA A 32 -14.71 -16.10 -3.16
CA ALA A 32 -14.84 -17.54 -3.29
C ALA A 32 -14.74 -17.99 -4.76
N GLY A 33 -15.42 -17.29 -5.67
CA GLY A 33 -15.33 -17.54 -7.11
C GLY A 33 -13.92 -17.31 -7.65
N PHE A 34 -13.25 -16.24 -7.20
CA PHE A 34 -11.85 -15.99 -7.56
C PHE A 34 -10.92 -17.08 -7.04
N THR A 35 -11.09 -17.50 -5.79
CA THR A 35 -10.29 -18.59 -5.20
C THR A 35 -10.46 -19.88 -6.01
N ALA A 36 -11.69 -20.25 -6.36
CA ALA A 36 -11.98 -21.43 -7.17
C ALA A 36 -11.36 -21.37 -8.57
N ALA A 37 -11.30 -20.18 -9.19
CA ALA A 37 -10.70 -20.02 -10.52
C ALA A 37 -9.19 -19.74 -10.50
N SER A 38 -8.61 -19.42 -9.33
CA SER A 38 -7.19 -19.06 -9.20
C SER A 38 -6.19 -20.11 -9.73
N PRO A 39 -6.46 -21.44 -9.72
CA PRO A 39 -5.56 -22.42 -10.35
C PRO A 39 -5.31 -22.18 -11.84
N LEU A 40 -6.18 -21.44 -12.55
CA LEU A 40 -5.96 -21.02 -13.94
C LEU A 40 -4.79 -20.06 -14.11
N PHE A 41 -4.24 -19.54 -13.02
CA PHE A 41 -3.04 -18.69 -12.98
C PHE A 41 -1.82 -19.42 -12.43
N GLY A 42 -1.93 -20.70 -12.13
CA GLY A 42 -0.82 -21.51 -11.61
C GLY A 42 0.27 -21.74 -12.65
N TYR A 43 1.44 -22.18 -12.19
CA TYR A 43 2.63 -22.41 -13.01
C TYR A 43 2.48 -23.47 -14.11
N ALA A 44 1.37 -24.21 -14.16
CA ALA A 44 1.05 -25.13 -15.25
C ALA A 44 0.64 -24.42 -16.54
N TYR A 45 0.23 -23.16 -16.47
CA TYR A 45 -0.26 -22.37 -17.60
C TYR A 45 0.77 -21.32 -18.02
N GLN A 46 0.88 -21.08 -19.33
CA GLN A 46 1.63 -19.94 -19.83
C GLN A 46 0.81 -18.67 -19.64
N VAL A 47 1.46 -17.55 -19.33
CA VAL A 47 0.81 -16.24 -19.10
C VAL A 47 -0.10 -15.84 -20.27
N LYS A 48 0.26 -16.18 -21.51
CA LYS A 48 -0.53 -15.87 -22.71
C LYS A 48 -1.91 -16.54 -22.73
N ASP A 49 -2.04 -17.69 -22.06
CA ASP A 49 -3.25 -18.50 -22.02
C ASP A 49 -4.09 -18.24 -20.76
N MET A 50 -3.56 -17.46 -19.81
CA MET A 50 -4.26 -17.12 -18.57
C MET A 50 -5.44 -16.18 -18.84
N PRO A 51 -6.57 -16.30 -18.09
CA PRO A 51 -7.75 -15.45 -18.25
C PRO A 51 -7.55 -14.05 -17.62
N VAL A 52 -6.54 -13.31 -18.06
CA VAL A 52 -6.08 -12.04 -17.47
C VAL A 52 -7.19 -10.96 -17.48
N PHE A 53 -7.96 -10.85 -18.56
CA PHE A 53 -9.04 -9.86 -18.64
C PHE A 53 -10.21 -10.18 -17.71
N TRP A 54 -10.49 -11.45 -17.46
CA TRP A 54 -11.48 -11.85 -16.47
C TRP A 54 -11.06 -11.42 -15.06
N LEU A 55 -9.78 -11.62 -14.70
CA LEU A 55 -9.23 -11.16 -13.42
C LEU A 55 -9.30 -9.63 -13.29
N ALA A 56 -8.76 -8.91 -14.27
CA ALA A 56 -8.73 -7.45 -14.24
C ALA A 56 -10.15 -6.85 -14.21
N GLY A 57 -11.06 -7.38 -15.04
CA GLY A 57 -12.46 -6.95 -15.11
C GLY A 57 -13.24 -7.27 -13.85
N GLY A 58 -13.06 -8.46 -13.27
CA GLY A 58 -13.72 -8.86 -12.02
C GLY A 58 -13.29 -7.98 -10.83
N LEU A 59 -11.99 -7.72 -10.69
CA LEU A 59 -11.44 -6.82 -9.67
C LEU A 59 -11.92 -5.37 -9.90
N ALA A 60 -11.94 -4.89 -11.14
CA ALA A 60 -12.44 -3.56 -11.47
C ALA A 60 -13.93 -3.39 -11.16
N ALA A 61 -14.75 -4.39 -11.49
CA ALA A 61 -16.18 -4.42 -11.16
C ALA A 61 -16.41 -4.45 -9.64
N GLY A 62 -15.67 -5.29 -8.91
CA GLY A 62 -15.69 -5.32 -7.45
C GLY A 62 -15.28 -3.97 -6.84
N GLY A 63 -14.25 -3.34 -7.42
CA GLY A 63 -13.81 -2.00 -7.05
C GLY A 63 -14.86 -0.93 -7.30
N ALA A 64 -15.59 -0.99 -8.43
CA ALA A 64 -16.67 -0.05 -8.74
C ALA A 64 -17.83 -0.17 -7.75
N VAL A 65 -18.23 -1.38 -7.37
CA VAL A 65 -19.22 -1.61 -6.31
C VAL A 65 -18.71 -1.07 -4.98
N PHE A 66 -17.43 -1.29 -4.67
CA PHE A 66 -16.80 -0.78 -3.46
C PHE A 66 -16.81 0.76 -3.37
N LEU A 67 -16.81 1.49 -4.48
CA LEU A 67 -16.92 2.97 -4.48
C LEU A 67 -18.26 3.47 -3.90
N ALA A 68 -19.29 2.62 -3.78
CA ALA A 68 -20.53 2.97 -3.09
C ALA A 68 -20.42 2.91 -1.54
N LEU A 69 -19.37 2.31 -1.00
CA LEU A 69 -19.21 2.09 0.44
C LEU A 69 -19.22 3.38 1.29
N PRO A 70 -18.59 4.51 0.88
CA PRO A 70 -18.72 5.77 1.61
C PRO A 70 -20.16 6.26 1.76
N TRP A 71 -21.02 6.02 0.77
CA TRP A 71 -22.45 6.36 0.86
C TRP A 71 -23.15 5.44 1.86
N LEU A 72 -22.88 4.13 1.80
CA LEU A 72 -23.45 3.15 2.74
C LEU A 72 -23.05 3.45 4.19
N ILE A 73 -21.79 3.84 4.42
CA ILE A 73 -21.30 4.26 5.74
C ILE A 73 -22.04 5.50 6.24
N ARG A 74 -22.27 6.50 5.37
CA ARG A 74 -23.04 7.71 5.73
C ARG A 74 -24.51 7.39 6.02
N ALA A 75 -25.13 6.54 5.22
CA ALA A 75 -26.51 6.07 5.46
C ALA A 75 -26.65 5.33 6.79
N SER A 76 -25.55 4.77 7.31
CA SER A 76 -25.51 4.04 8.59
C SER A 76 -25.38 4.94 9.82
N GLN A 77 -25.20 6.25 9.68
CA GLN A 77 -25.01 7.17 10.82
C GLN A 77 -26.25 7.31 11.72
N GLY A 78 -27.44 7.01 11.21
CA GLY A 78 -28.70 7.05 11.96
C GLY A 78 -29.07 5.72 12.64
N LEU A 79 -28.23 4.68 12.55
CA LEU A 79 -28.52 3.38 13.16
C LEU A 79 -28.46 3.46 14.68
N LYS A 80 -29.37 2.73 15.34
CA LYS A 80 -29.32 2.55 16.79
C LYS A 80 -27.98 1.90 17.19
N PRO A 81 -27.37 2.26 18.34
CA PRO A 81 -26.05 1.77 18.74
C PRO A 81 -25.89 0.24 18.68
N GLY A 82 -26.88 -0.53 19.14
CA GLY A 82 -26.83 -2.01 19.07
C GLY A 82 -26.81 -2.56 17.64
N LEU A 83 -27.57 -1.96 16.72
CA LEU A 83 -27.57 -2.36 15.31
C LEU A 83 -26.26 -1.95 14.62
N ALA A 84 -25.77 -0.74 14.90
CA ALA A 84 -24.48 -0.27 14.38
C ALA A 84 -23.34 -1.18 14.83
N GLY A 85 -23.34 -1.62 16.11
CA GLY A 85 -22.39 -2.61 16.62
C GLY A 85 -22.47 -3.95 15.90
N GLY A 86 -23.68 -4.45 15.64
CA GLY A 86 -23.88 -5.68 14.84
C GLY A 86 -23.33 -5.56 13.42
N VAL A 87 -23.51 -4.41 12.75
CA VAL A 87 -22.94 -4.16 11.42
C VAL A 87 -21.41 -4.14 11.46
N VAL A 88 -20.80 -3.54 12.49
CA VAL A 88 -19.34 -3.55 12.65
C VAL A 88 -18.82 -4.97 12.80
N TRP A 89 -19.44 -5.81 13.64
CA TRP A 89 -19.03 -7.20 13.80
C TRP A 89 -19.22 -8.03 12.54
N ALA A 90 -20.33 -7.85 11.82
CA ALA A 90 -20.56 -8.49 10.53
C ALA A 90 -19.51 -8.04 9.49
N MET A 91 -19.17 -6.75 9.45
CA MET A 91 -18.12 -6.20 8.60
C MET A 91 -16.76 -6.84 8.91
N LEU A 92 -16.38 -6.91 10.18
CA LEU A 92 -15.13 -7.53 10.61
C LEU A 92 -15.10 -9.03 10.25
N GLY A 93 -16.15 -9.77 10.60
CA GLY A 93 -16.26 -11.21 10.33
C GLY A 93 -16.23 -11.54 8.84
N ALA A 94 -16.97 -10.81 8.01
CA ALA A 94 -16.96 -11.03 6.56
C ALA A 94 -15.58 -10.78 5.95
N GLY A 95 -14.89 -9.70 6.34
CA GLY A 95 -13.56 -9.42 5.82
C GLY A 95 -12.49 -10.40 6.33
N LEU A 96 -12.66 -10.98 7.52
CA LEU A 96 -11.81 -12.09 7.98
C LEU A 96 -12.07 -13.35 7.15
N ALA A 97 -13.33 -13.70 6.93
CA ALA A 97 -13.70 -14.86 6.11
C ALA A 97 -13.14 -14.75 4.67
N MET A 98 -13.21 -13.57 4.03
CA MET A 98 -12.60 -13.35 2.71
C MET A 98 -11.11 -13.68 2.69
N ARG A 99 -10.37 -13.30 3.74
CA ARG A 99 -8.93 -13.57 3.86
C ARG A 99 -8.66 -15.05 4.01
N LEU A 100 -9.40 -15.73 4.88
CA LEU A 100 -9.27 -17.16 5.11
C LEU A 100 -9.60 -17.98 3.85
N ILE A 101 -10.60 -17.57 3.08
CA ILE A 101 -10.90 -18.18 1.77
C ILE A 101 -9.70 -18.07 0.83
N LEU A 102 -9.05 -16.90 0.76
CA LEU A 102 -7.90 -16.67 -0.11
C LEU A 102 -6.64 -17.47 0.28
N PHE A 103 -6.56 -18.06 1.48
CA PHE A 103 -5.46 -18.99 1.81
C PHE A 103 -5.45 -20.20 0.87
N ALA A 104 -6.59 -20.61 0.34
CA ALA A 104 -6.72 -21.71 -0.62
C ALA A 104 -6.50 -21.26 -2.09
N SER A 105 -6.20 -19.99 -2.32
CA SER A 105 -5.98 -19.45 -3.68
C SER A 105 -4.52 -19.62 -4.15
N GLU A 106 -4.37 -19.88 -5.44
CA GLU A 106 -3.09 -19.79 -6.16
C GLU A 106 -2.77 -18.30 -6.40
N PRO A 107 -1.54 -17.81 -6.10
CA PRO A 107 -1.15 -16.44 -6.39
C PRO A 107 -1.28 -16.12 -7.89
N ALA A 108 -2.19 -15.20 -8.24
CA ALA A 108 -2.49 -14.89 -9.62
C ALA A 108 -1.61 -13.75 -10.13
N LEU A 109 -0.81 -14.04 -11.17
CA LEU A 109 0.13 -13.10 -11.80
C LEU A 109 1.07 -12.44 -10.79
N GLU A 110 1.58 -13.24 -9.85
CA GLU A 110 2.49 -12.78 -8.79
C GLU A 110 3.54 -13.86 -8.47
N ASP A 111 4.79 -13.43 -8.29
CA ASP A 111 5.92 -14.33 -7.96
C ASP A 111 6.88 -13.77 -6.89
N ASP A 112 6.70 -12.53 -6.42
CA ASP A 112 7.56 -11.93 -5.38
C ASP A 112 7.60 -12.76 -4.09
N PHE A 113 6.51 -13.46 -3.74
CA PHE A 113 6.48 -14.28 -2.54
C PHE A 113 7.52 -15.41 -2.54
N GLN A 114 7.92 -15.91 -3.72
CA GLN A 114 8.99 -16.89 -3.85
C GLN A 114 10.31 -16.32 -3.34
N ARG A 115 10.54 -15.03 -3.62
CA ARG A 115 11.71 -14.31 -3.12
C ARG A 115 11.66 -14.14 -1.61
N TYR A 116 10.49 -13.88 -1.03
CA TYR A 116 10.34 -13.78 0.43
C TYR A 116 10.68 -15.12 1.11
N LEU A 117 10.18 -16.23 0.57
CA LEU A 117 10.48 -17.57 1.11
C LEU A 117 11.97 -17.90 1.00
N TRP A 118 12.59 -17.58 -0.14
CA TRP A 118 14.02 -17.77 -0.34
C TRP A 118 14.88 -16.93 0.61
N ASP A 119 14.68 -15.61 0.63
CA ASP A 119 15.46 -14.71 1.47
C ASP A 119 15.23 -14.99 2.96
N GLY A 120 14.02 -15.45 3.32
CA GLY A 120 13.68 -15.94 4.65
C GLY A 120 14.51 -17.15 5.07
N ALA A 121 14.65 -18.16 4.20
CA ALA A 121 15.49 -19.33 4.45
C ALA A 121 16.97 -18.96 4.63
N VAL A 122 17.48 -18.07 3.78
CA VAL A 122 18.86 -17.55 3.85
C VAL A 122 19.09 -16.86 5.20
N THR A 123 18.22 -15.92 5.55
CA THR A 123 18.31 -15.16 6.82
C THR A 123 18.15 -16.06 8.04
N ALA A 124 17.18 -16.98 8.03
CA ALA A 124 16.92 -17.94 9.10
C ALA A 124 18.09 -18.90 9.36
N SER A 125 18.91 -19.13 8.34
CA SER A 125 20.11 -19.99 8.40
C SER A 125 21.39 -19.22 8.80
N GLY A 126 21.26 -17.95 9.19
CA GLY A 126 22.39 -17.11 9.58
C GLY A 126 23.25 -16.62 8.40
N LEU A 127 22.79 -16.80 7.17
CA LEU A 127 23.46 -16.32 5.96
C LEU A 127 23.00 -14.88 5.63
N ASN A 128 23.85 -14.14 4.93
CA ASN A 128 23.57 -12.76 4.53
C ASN A 128 22.84 -12.72 3.17
N PRO A 129 21.55 -12.34 3.09
CA PRO A 129 20.82 -12.26 1.81
C PRO A 129 21.27 -11.10 0.90
N TYR A 130 22.08 -10.18 1.43
CA TYR A 130 22.68 -9.08 0.65
C TYR A 130 24.00 -9.47 0.01
N ASP A 131 24.63 -10.60 0.38
CA ASP A 131 25.95 -11.01 -0.13
C ASP A 131 25.86 -11.76 -1.46
N LYS A 132 25.02 -12.81 -1.52
CA LYS A 132 24.87 -13.66 -2.72
C LYS A 132 23.45 -13.63 -3.26
N SER A 133 23.34 -13.72 -4.59
CA SER A 133 22.05 -13.84 -5.27
C SER A 133 21.51 -15.28 -5.18
N PRO A 134 20.20 -15.52 -5.34
CA PRO A 134 19.64 -16.87 -5.41
C PRO A 134 20.28 -17.72 -6.51
N GLU A 135 20.61 -17.14 -7.66
CA GLU A 135 21.25 -17.87 -8.75
C GLU A 135 22.59 -18.48 -8.33
N ALA A 136 23.34 -17.80 -7.45
CA ALA A 136 24.60 -18.32 -6.91
C ALA A 136 24.42 -19.63 -6.11
N ALA A 137 23.22 -19.90 -5.58
CA ALA A 137 22.91 -21.16 -4.87
C ALA A 137 22.86 -22.37 -5.81
N LYS A 138 22.78 -22.15 -7.13
CA LYS A 138 22.82 -23.23 -8.13
C LYS A 138 24.25 -23.62 -8.52
N ALA A 139 25.25 -22.81 -8.16
CA ALA A 139 26.64 -23.06 -8.51
C ALA A 139 27.25 -24.17 -7.62
N ALA A 140 28.10 -25.02 -8.23
CA ALA A 140 28.91 -26.00 -7.51
C ALA A 140 30.19 -25.35 -6.95
N ASP A 141 30.02 -24.33 -6.10
CA ASP A 141 31.12 -23.64 -5.43
C ASP A 141 31.29 -24.17 -3.99
N PRO A 142 32.47 -24.74 -3.64
CA PRO A 142 32.77 -25.17 -2.27
C PRO A 142 32.60 -24.07 -1.22
N GLN A 143 32.82 -22.80 -1.57
CA GLN A 143 32.65 -21.68 -0.65
C GLN A 143 31.18 -21.37 -0.36
N LEU A 144 30.25 -21.88 -1.19
CA LEU A 144 28.81 -21.66 -1.08
C LEU A 144 28.05 -22.90 -0.63
N MET A 145 28.71 -23.89 -0.02
CA MET A 145 28.09 -25.15 0.39
C MET A 145 26.80 -24.99 1.21
N ALA A 146 26.76 -24.03 2.14
CA ALA A 146 25.57 -23.75 2.95
C ALA A 146 24.41 -23.20 2.11
N LEU A 147 24.70 -22.25 1.22
CA LEU A 147 23.70 -21.66 0.31
C LEU A 147 23.20 -22.71 -0.71
N GLY A 148 24.11 -23.52 -1.26
CA GLY A 148 23.77 -24.61 -2.17
C GLY A 148 22.93 -25.71 -1.51
N ARG A 149 23.10 -25.94 -0.20
CA ARG A 149 22.22 -26.83 0.57
C ARG A 149 20.78 -26.30 0.59
N LEU A 150 20.60 -25.03 0.94
CA LEU A 150 19.27 -24.38 0.89
C LEU A 150 18.66 -24.46 -0.51
N GLY A 151 19.47 -24.29 -1.55
CA GLY A 151 19.03 -24.45 -2.94
C GLY A 151 18.40 -25.82 -3.21
N ARG A 152 19.01 -26.91 -2.72
CA ARG A 152 18.47 -28.27 -2.86
C ARG A 152 17.23 -28.52 -2.01
N GLU A 153 17.16 -27.93 -0.81
CA GLU A 153 16.01 -28.08 0.10
C GLU A 153 14.79 -27.26 -0.33
N SER A 154 14.99 -26.22 -1.15
CA SER A 154 13.93 -25.28 -1.55
C SER A 154 12.85 -25.84 -2.47
N GLY A 155 13.03 -27.06 -2.99
CA GLY A 155 12.13 -27.64 -3.97
C GLY A 155 11.97 -26.73 -5.19
N LEU A 156 10.74 -26.29 -5.46
CA LEU A 156 10.43 -25.42 -6.60
C LEU A 156 10.65 -23.93 -6.31
N VAL A 157 10.85 -23.52 -5.05
CA VAL A 157 10.92 -22.09 -4.67
C VAL A 157 12.06 -21.40 -5.39
N LEU A 158 13.30 -21.90 -5.29
CA LEU A 158 14.45 -21.27 -5.94
C LEU A 158 14.31 -21.19 -7.47
N GLY A 159 13.66 -22.19 -8.08
CA GLY A 159 13.39 -22.20 -9.52
C GLY A 159 12.37 -21.14 -9.97
N ARG A 160 11.55 -20.64 -9.05
CA ARG A 160 10.46 -19.68 -9.30
C ARG A 160 10.76 -18.27 -8.80
N VAL A 161 11.91 -18.04 -8.17
CA VAL A 161 12.35 -16.71 -7.74
C VAL A 161 12.56 -15.82 -8.97
N ASN A 162 11.87 -14.68 -8.99
CA ASN A 162 12.06 -13.66 -10.01
C ASN A 162 13.41 -12.93 -9.84
N HIS A 163 13.97 -12.43 -10.95
CA HIS A 163 15.29 -11.77 -10.99
C HIS A 163 16.38 -12.51 -10.18
N PRO A 164 16.57 -13.83 -10.36
CA PRO A 164 17.41 -14.66 -9.49
C PRO A 164 18.89 -14.23 -9.46
N GLN A 165 19.33 -13.48 -10.47
CA GLN A 165 20.66 -12.88 -10.55
C GLN A 165 20.88 -11.72 -9.57
N LEU A 166 19.81 -11.10 -9.06
CA LEU A 166 19.89 -9.96 -8.13
C LEU A 166 19.91 -10.42 -6.68
N ARG A 167 20.78 -9.77 -5.90
CA ARG A 167 20.80 -9.83 -4.43
C ARG A 167 19.57 -9.11 -3.89
N THR A 168 19.20 -9.40 -2.64
CA THR A 168 17.91 -8.94 -2.11
C THR A 168 17.75 -7.41 -2.16
N ILE A 169 16.51 -6.99 -2.39
CA ILE A 169 16.06 -5.60 -2.29
C ILE A 169 15.36 -5.32 -0.95
N TYR A 170 15.06 -6.34 -0.15
CA TYR A 170 14.24 -6.17 1.04
C TYR A 170 15.09 -5.77 2.24
N PRO A 171 14.77 -4.68 2.96
CA PRO A 171 15.54 -4.25 4.11
C PRO A 171 15.35 -5.16 5.34
N PRO A 172 16.20 -5.04 6.38
CA PRO A 172 16.34 -6.08 7.40
C PRO A 172 15.11 -6.40 8.25
N VAL A 173 14.18 -5.46 8.45
CA VAL A 173 12.96 -5.75 9.22
C VAL A 173 12.02 -6.66 8.43
N ALA A 174 11.96 -6.50 7.10
CA ALA A 174 11.26 -7.44 6.23
C ALA A 174 11.92 -8.82 6.25
N GLN A 175 13.26 -8.87 6.18
CA GLN A 175 14.02 -10.11 6.28
C GLN A 175 13.73 -10.88 7.57
N GLY A 176 13.60 -10.18 8.70
CA GLY A 176 13.21 -10.81 9.97
C GLY A 176 11.83 -11.49 9.92
N ALA A 177 10.84 -10.89 9.24
CA ALA A 177 9.53 -11.50 9.06
C ALA A 177 9.57 -12.70 8.10
N PHE A 178 10.41 -12.64 7.05
CA PHE A 178 10.63 -13.76 6.14
C PHE A 178 11.30 -14.94 6.86
N ALA A 179 12.32 -14.67 7.67
CA ALA A 179 12.98 -15.68 8.49
C ALA A 179 12.02 -16.33 9.50
N LEU A 180 11.16 -15.53 10.13
CA LEU A 180 10.10 -16.05 11.01
C LEU A 180 9.16 -16.99 10.26
N ALA A 181 8.79 -16.67 9.02
CA ALA A 181 7.94 -17.55 8.20
C ALA A 181 8.61 -18.92 8.00
N TYR A 182 9.90 -18.91 7.67
CA TYR A 182 10.69 -20.13 7.47
C TYR A 182 10.82 -20.95 8.75
N TRP A 183 11.03 -20.32 9.92
CA TRP A 183 11.08 -21.03 11.20
C TRP A 183 9.75 -21.65 11.62
N LEU A 184 8.62 -21.03 11.25
CA LEU A 184 7.29 -21.60 11.53
C LEU A 184 7.03 -22.83 10.66
N GLU A 185 7.28 -22.71 9.35
CA GLU A 185 7.15 -23.82 8.40
C GLU A 185 8.04 -23.52 7.17
N PRO A 186 9.14 -24.28 6.98
CA PRO A 186 10.06 -24.05 5.87
C PRO A 186 9.35 -24.04 4.52
N TRP A 187 9.66 -23.04 3.69
CA TRP A 187 9.16 -22.91 2.31
C TRP A 187 7.62 -22.82 2.17
N SER A 188 6.90 -22.52 3.24
CA SER A 188 5.43 -22.50 3.26
C SER A 188 4.84 -21.12 2.97
N LEU A 189 4.08 -21.04 1.87
CA LEU A 189 3.23 -19.88 1.59
C LEU A 189 2.13 -19.71 2.65
N THR A 190 1.64 -20.79 3.25
CA THR A 190 0.61 -20.74 4.29
C THR A 190 1.14 -20.06 5.56
N ALA A 191 2.36 -20.42 6.00
CA ALA A 191 3.00 -19.76 7.13
C ALA A 191 3.22 -18.26 6.86
N TRP A 192 3.67 -17.92 5.65
CA TRP A 192 3.84 -16.54 5.24
C TRP A 192 2.51 -15.74 5.23
N ARG A 193 1.43 -16.32 4.68
CA ARG A 193 0.08 -15.73 4.75
C ARG A 193 -0.41 -15.57 6.18
N GLY A 194 -0.03 -16.47 7.09
CA GLY A 194 -0.30 -16.36 8.52
C GLY A 194 0.33 -15.12 9.15
N ILE A 195 1.60 -14.83 8.84
CA ILE A 195 2.28 -13.61 9.28
C ILE A 195 1.59 -12.37 8.70
N ILE A 196 1.27 -12.38 7.41
CA ILE A 196 0.52 -11.28 6.78
C ILE A 196 -0.82 -11.03 7.49
N LEU A 197 -1.57 -12.09 7.79
CA LEU A 197 -2.86 -11.99 8.48
C LEU A 197 -2.72 -11.32 9.86
N ILE A 198 -1.69 -11.67 10.63
CA ILE A 198 -1.43 -11.05 11.95
C ILE A 198 -1.20 -9.55 11.79
N PHE A 199 -0.33 -9.13 10.87
CA PHE A 199 -0.03 -7.71 10.65
C PHE A 199 -1.23 -6.93 10.09
N ASP A 200 -2.06 -7.57 9.26
CA ASP A 200 -3.29 -6.97 8.73
C ASP A 200 -4.38 -6.82 9.81
N LEU A 201 -4.52 -7.80 10.72
CA LEU A 201 -5.39 -7.69 11.90
C LEU A 201 -4.96 -6.55 12.83
N VAL A 202 -3.66 -6.42 13.08
CA VAL A 202 -3.10 -5.27 13.83
C VAL A 202 -3.41 -3.96 13.10
N SER A 203 -3.32 -3.94 11.77
CA SER A 203 -3.66 -2.76 10.96
C SER A 203 -5.11 -2.34 11.15
N VAL A 204 -6.07 -3.26 11.12
CA VAL A 204 -7.48 -2.94 11.39
C VAL A 204 -7.72 -2.52 12.83
N ALA A 205 -7.08 -3.16 13.81
CA ALA A 205 -7.17 -2.72 15.20
C ALA A 205 -6.69 -1.27 15.38
N LEU A 206 -5.57 -0.91 14.75
CA LEU A 206 -5.03 0.46 14.75
C LEU A 206 -5.93 1.44 13.98
N LEU A 207 -6.57 1.02 12.88
CA LEU A 207 -7.55 1.83 12.17
C LEU A 207 -8.77 2.12 13.04
N LEU A 208 -9.32 1.12 13.73
CA LEU A 208 -10.44 1.31 14.66
C LEU A 208 -10.06 2.25 15.80
N LEU A 209 -8.84 2.11 16.34
CA LEU A 209 -8.29 3.02 17.35
C LEU A 209 -8.21 4.47 16.85
N LEU A 210 -7.65 4.68 15.66
CA LEU A 210 -7.50 6.00 15.04
C LEU A 210 -8.85 6.60 14.67
N LEU A 211 -9.80 5.83 14.15
CA LEU A 211 -11.16 6.28 13.86
C LEU A 211 -11.85 6.77 15.13
N ARG A 212 -11.68 6.07 16.25
CA ARG A 212 -12.17 6.52 17.56
C ARG A 212 -11.53 7.84 17.98
N ASP A 213 -10.20 7.98 17.86
CA ASP A 213 -9.49 9.22 18.22
C ASP A 213 -9.91 10.41 17.35
N LEU A 214 -10.33 10.14 16.11
CA LEU A 214 -10.86 11.15 15.17
C LEU A 214 -12.36 11.41 15.35
N GLY A 215 -13.05 10.70 16.26
CA GLY A 215 -14.50 10.80 16.44
C GLY A 215 -15.30 10.31 15.23
N ARG A 216 -14.76 9.38 14.43
CA ARG A 216 -15.39 8.83 13.23
C ARG A 216 -15.94 7.43 13.49
N SER A 217 -16.99 7.07 12.75
CA SER A 217 -17.59 5.72 12.83
C SER A 217 -16.56 4.63 12.52
N PRO A 218 -16.52 3.52 13.27
CA PRO A 218 -15.65 2.37 12.97
C PRO A 218 -15.95 1.74 11.60
N LEU A 219 -17.15 1.94 11.04
CA LEU A 219 -17.51 1.45 9.71
C LEU A 219 -16.63 2.00 8.58
N TRP A 220 -15.94 3.12 8.80
CA TRP A 220 -14.95 3.63 7.85
C TRP A 220 -13.76 2.69 7.65
N ALA A 221 -13.48 1.78 8.60
CA ALA A 221 -12.46 0.75 8.44
C ALA A 221 -12.76 -0.20 7.26
N ALA A 222 -14.02 -0.31 6.83
CA ALA A 222 -14.41 -1.09 5.66
C ALA A 222 -13.67 -0.64 4.38
N LEU A 223 -13.30 0.65 4.28
CA LEU A 223 -12.56 1.15 3.11
C LEU A 223 -11.15 0.55 2.95
N TYR A 224 -10.63 -0.08 4.00
CA TYR A 224 -9.41 -0.86 3.94
C TYR A 224 -9.74 -2.36 4.02
N TRP A 225 -10.54 -2.75 5.01
CA TRP A 225 -10.79 -4.16 5.35
C TRP A 225 -11.51 -4.94 4.24
N TRP A 226 -12.40 -4.30 3.49
CA TRP A 226 -13.17 -4.91 2.40
C TRP A 226 -12.66 -4.54 1.01
N ASN A 227 -11.54 -3.83 0.91
CA ASN A 227 -11.04 -3.36 -0.37
C ASN A 227 -10.55 -4.54 -1.23
N PRO A 228 -11.07 -4.75 -2.46
CA PRO A 228 -10.65 -5.85 -3.33
C PRO A 228 -9.16 -5.87 -3.66
N VAL A 229 -8.53 -4.70 -3.75
CA VAL A 229 -7.07 -4.60 -3.97
C VAL A 229 -6.33 -5.08 -2.71
N VAL A 230 -6.76 -4.70 -1.50
CA VAL A 230 -6.14 -5.23 -0.26
C VAL A 230 -6.22 -6.74 -0.21
N LEU A 231 -7.39 -7.30 -0.52
CA LEU A 231 -7.59 -8.75 -0.54
C LEU A 231 -6.69 -9.45 -1.56
N LYS A 232 -6.63 -8.94 -2.80
CA LYS A 232 -5.76 -9.49 -3.84
C LYS A 232 -4.30 -9.36 -3.41
N GLU A 233 -3.80 -8.15 -3.20
CA GLU A 233 -2.38 -7.91 -3.01
C GLU A 233 -1.83 -8.56 -1.74
N LEU A 234 -2.57 -8.54 -0.62
CA LEU A 234 -2.08 -9.11 0.63
C LEU A 234 -2.28 -10.61 0.76
N PHE A 235 -3.40 -11.17 0.29
CA PHE A 235 -3.71 -12.58 0.56
C PHE A 235 -3.57 -13.47 -0.65
N ASN A 236 -4.01 -13.03 -1.84
CA ASN A 236 -3.74 -13.81 -3.05
C ASN A 236 -2.26 -13.72 -3.44
N SER A 237 -1.76 -12.52 -3.68
CA SER A 237 -0.35 -12.23 -4.03
C SER A 237 0.63 -12.44 -2.88
N ALA A 238 0.16 -12.42 -1.63
CA ALA A 238 0.99 -12.53 -0.44
C ALA A 238 2.08 -11.44 -0.33
N HIS A 239 1.78 -10.19 -0.69
CA HIS A 239 2.75 -9.10 -0.60
C HIS A 239 3.11 -8.74 0.85
N MET A 240 4.40 -8.52 1.06
CA MET A 240 4.99 -8.10 2.33
C MET A 240 4.58 -6.69 2.79
N ASP A 241 3.90 -5.90 1.96
CA ASP A 241 3.48 -4.55 2.31
C ASP A 241 2.57 -4.51 3.56
N ALA A 242 1.92 -5.62 3.91
CA ALA A 242 1.20 -5.79 5.17
C ALA A 242 2.07 -5.48 6.41
N LEU A 243 3.38 -5.74 6.34
CA LEU A 243 4.31 -5.50 7.46
C LEU A 243 4.48 -4.01 7.78
N ALA A 244 4.46 -3.15 6.75
CA ALA A 244 4.69 -1.71 6.89
C ALA A 244 3.45 -0.95 7.37
N VAL A 245 2.25 -1.40 6.96
CA VAL A 245 0.98 -0.73 7.27
C VAL A 245 0.75 -0.48 8.76
N PRO A 246 0.85 -1.48 9.67
CA PRO A 246 0.59 -1.25 11.08
C PRO A 246 1.67 -0.39 11.73
N LEU A 247 2.90 -0.40 11.22
CA LEU A 247 3.97 0.50 11.70
C LEU A 247 3.69 1.96 11.34
N VAL A 248 3.18 2.23 10.13
CA VAL A 248 2.75 3.58 9.71
C VAL A 248 1.53 4.04 10.51
N LEU A 249 0.52 3.18 10.67
CA LEU A 249 -0.67 3.50 11.48
C LEU A 249 -0.32 3.71 12.96
N GLY A 250 0.57 2.87 13.51
CA GLY A 250 1.09 3.00 14.86
C GLY A 250 1.86 4.31 15.06
N ALA A 251 2.68 4.70 14.09
CA ALA A 251 3.37 5.98 14.11
C ALA A 251 2.38 7.16 14.17
N LEU A 252 1.31 7.13 13.37
CA LEU A 252 0.27 8.16 13.42
C LEU A 252 -0.48 8.16 14.76
N ALA A 253 -0.86 6.99 15.26
CA ALA A 253 -1.55 6.85 16.53
C ALA A 253 -0.73 7.39 17.71
N LEU A 254 0.58 7.16 17.68
CA LEU A 254 1.54 7.66 18.67
C LEU A 254 1.81 9.17 18.51
N ALA A 255 1.92 9.66 17.27
CA ALA A 255 2.10 11.08 16.98
C ALA A 255 0.90 11.91 17.44
N ILE A 256 -0.32 11.44 17.17
CA ILE A 256 -1.58 12.07 17.61
C ILE A 256 -1.67 12.12 19.14
N ARG A 257 -1.14 11.10 19.83
CA ARG A 257 -1.08 11.03 21.31
C ARG A 257 0.16 11.70 21.91
N HIS A 258 0.86 12.55 21.17
CA HIS A 258 2.04 13.29 21.64
C HIS A 258 3.20 12.39 22.16
N ARG A 259 3.38 11.20 21.55
CA ARG A 259 4.51 10.27 21.77
C ARG A 259 5.46 10.21 20.56
N PRO A 260 6.09 11.32 20.15
CA PRO A 260 6.87 11.40 18.91
C PRO A 260 8.13 10.52 18.88
N LEU A 261 8.78 10.20 20.00
CA LEU A 261 9.94 9.27 19.99
C LEU A 261 9.52 7.85 19.59
N SER A 262 8.43 7.36 20.17
CA SER A 262 7.84 6.08 19.78
C SER A 262 7.31 6.13 18.34
N ALA A 263 6.71 7.25 17.92
CA ALA A 263 6.29 7.42 16.53
C ALA A 263 7.47 7.39 15.55
N THR A 264 8.59 8.05 15.88
CA THR A 264 9.84 7.99 15.11
C THR A 264 10.36 6.56 15.05
N THR A 265 10.33 5.82 16.16
CA THR A 265 10.72 4.39 16.19
C THR A 265 9.87 3.56 15.22
N CYS A 266 8.54 3.74 15.22
CA CYS A 266 7.65 3.05 14.29
C CYS A 266 7.95 3.40 12.83
N VAL A 267 8.22 4.67 12.50
CA VAL A 267 8.59 5.06 11.12
C VAL A 267 9.94 4.48 10.72
N THR A 268 10.93 4.48 11.62
CA THR A 268 12.25 3.88 11.36
C THR A 268 12.12 2.37 11.13
N LEU A 269 11.33 1.66 11.93
CA LEU A 269 11.02 0.24 11.71
C LEU A 269 10.27 0.02 10.38
N ALA A 270 9.31 0.89 10.05
CA ALA A 270 8.60 0.82 8.77
C ALA A 270 9.56 1.02 7.58
N ALA A 271 10.53 1.93 7.71
CA ALA A 271 11.60 2.14 6.73
C ALA A 271 12.48 0.90 6.57
N GLY A 272 12.69 0.14 7.66
CA GLY A 272 13.36 -1.16 7.65
C GLY A 272 12.54 -2.29 7.01
N VAL A 273 11.23 -2.10 6.78
CA VAL A 273 10.40 -2.99 5.96
C VAL A 273 10.43 -2.53 4.50
N LYS A 274 10.25 -1.24 4.25
CA LYS A 274 10.28 -0.63 2.92
C LYS A 274 10.71 0.81 3.07
N ILE A 275 11.60 1.35 2.24
CA ILE A 275 12.25 2.64 2.54
C ILE A 275 11.28 3.83 2.61
N TRP A 276 10.19 3.83 1.83
CA TRP A 276 9.33 5.01 1.63
C TRP A 276 8.80 5.70 2.90
N PRO A 277 8.42 5.04 4.02
CA PRO A 277 7.85 5.69 5.20
C PRO A 277 8.78 6.72 5.84
N VAL A 278 10.09 6.69 5.55
CA VAL A 278 11.07 7.67 6.05
C VAL A 278 10.66 9.12 5.74
N ILE A 279 9.91 9.35 4.65
CA ILE A 279 9.39 10.67 4.26
C ILE A 279 8.38 11.25 5.25
N LEU A 280 7.88 10.45 6.21
CA LEU A 280 6.97 10.88 7.27
C LEU A 280 7.71 11.40 8.51
N LEU A 281 9.03 11.18 8.64
CA LEU A 281 9.82 11.66 9.78
C LEU A 281 9.73 13.18 9.98
N PRO A 282 9.85 14.03 8.93
CA PRO A 282 9.73 15.48 9.09
C PRO A 282 8.39 15.91 9.69
N LEU A 283 7.30 15.20 9.37
CA LEU A 283 5.97 15.48 9.92
C LEU A 283 5.93 15.22 11.43
N ILE A 284 6.55 14.14 11.90
CA ILE A 284 6.64 13.80 13.33
C ILE A 284 7.54 14.81 14.06
N TRP A 285 8.71 15.09 13.49
CA TRP A 285 9.71 15.98 14.08
C TRP A 285 9.26 17.43 14.12
N ARG A 286 8.36 17.83 13.22
CA ARG A 286 7.81 19.19 13.20
C ARG A 286 7.18 19.60 14.53
N GLY A 287 6.56 18.65 15.23
CA GLY A 287 5.97 18.85 16.57
C GLY A 287 6.99 18.98 17.71
N MET A 288 8.29 18.81 17.43
CA MET A 288 9.39 18.87 18.40
C MET A 288 10.42 19.97 18.11
N LEU A 289 10.22 20.83 17.10
CA LEU A 289 11.19 21.89 16.77
C LEU A 289 11.45 22.87 17.92
N ASP A 290 10.48 23.05 18.81
CA ASP A 290 10.57 23.83 20.05
C ASP A 290 11.15 23.05 21.24
N LYS A 291 11.54 21.78 21.02
CA LYS A 291 12.02 20.84 22.06
C LYS A 291 13.34 20.20 21.63
N PRO A 292 14.46 20.94 21.62
CA PRO A 292 15.71 20.54 20.94
C PRO A 292 16.28 19.21 21.46
N LYS A 293 16.27 18.96 22.78
CA LYS A 293 16.73 17.68 23.35
C LYS A 293 15.91 16.48 22.85
N ARG A 294 14.59 16.64 22.75
CA ARG A 294 13.67 15.59 22.28
C ARG A 294 13.82 15.37 20.77
N LEU A 295 13.99 16.45 20.01
CA LEU A 295 14.28 16.39 18.58
C LEU A 295 15.61 15.68 18.30
N ALA A 296 16.68 16.05 19.02
CA ALA A 296 17.99 15.41 18.91
C ALA A 296 17.90 13.91 19.21
N ALA A 297 17.19 13.51 20.27
CA ALA A 297 16.96 12.11 20.58
C ALA A 297 16.18 11.38 19.46
N ALA A 298 15.19 12.02 18.86
CA ALA A 298 14.43 11.44 17.74
C ALA A 298 15.30 11.26 16.49
N ILE A 299 16.11 12.27 16.15
CA ILE A 299 17.04 12.21 15.02
C ILE A 299 18.09 11.13 15.27
N ALA A 300 18.71 11.09 16.46
CA ALA A 300 19.68 10.07 16.82
C ALA A 300 19.07 8.66 16.72
N LEU A 301 17.84 8.47 17.23
CA LEU A 301 17.14 7.19 17.12
C LEU A 301 16.91 6.77 15.66
N ALA A 302 16.47 7.69 14.81
CA ALA A 302 16.25 7.40 13.39
C ALA A 302 17.56 7.12 12.64
N LEU A 303 18.63 7.87 12.94
CA LEU A 303 19.94 7.66 12.33
C LEU A 303 20.59 6.35 12.78
N LEU A 304 20.54 6.02 14.08
CA LEU A 304 21.08 4.77 14.59
C LEU A 304 20.32 3.57 14.05
N GLY A 305 18.99 3.60 14.07
CA GLY A 305 18.17 2.54 13.49
C GLY A 305 18.36 2.43 11.96
N GLY A 306 18.40 3.56 11.27
CA GLY A 306 18.68 3.61 9.83
C GLY A 306 20.06 3.06 9.47
N ALA A 307 21.09 3.41 10.23
CA ALA A 307 22.46 2.89 10.06
C ALA A 307 22.52 1.38 10.32
N LEU A 308 21.85 0.89 11.36
CA LEU A 308 21.74 -0.54 11.66
C LEU A 308 21.11 -1.31 10.49
N PHE A 309 20.04 -0.75 9.89
CA PHE A 309 19.37 -1.38 8.75
C PHE A 309 20.14 -1.26 7.44
N ALA A 310 20.88 -0.17 7.25
CA ALA A 310 21.70 0.06 6.06
C ALA A 310 23.02 -0.72 6.08
N TRP A 311 23.57 -1.01 7.27
CA TRP A 311 24.86 -1.66 7.44
C TRP A 311 25.03 -2.96 6.64
N PRO A 312 24.16 -3.98 6.75
CA PRO A 312 24.33 -5.23 6.01
C PRO A 312 24.18 -5.05 4.48
N ILE A 313 23.45 -4.02 4.04
CA ILE A 313 23.26 -3.69 2.62
C ILE A 313 24.53 -3.03 2.07
N VAL A 314 25.05 -2.01 2.76
CA VAL A 314 26.21 -1.24 2.31
C VAL A 314 27.49 -2.07 2.41
N SER A 315 27.65 -2.85 3.47
CA SER A 315 28.81 -3.74 3.66
C SER A 315 28.89 -4.83 2.59
N ALA A 316 27.76 -5.28 2.06
CA ALA A 316 27.72 -6.22 0.94
C ALA A 316 27.97 -5.56 -0.44
N GLY A 317 28.02 -4.22 -0.51
CA GLY A 317 28.27 -3.47 -1.74
C GLY A 317 27.01 -3.12 -2.55
N LEU A 318 27.04 -1.94 -3.19
CA LEU A 318 25.93 -1.34 -3.95
C LEU A 318 26.15 -1.40 -5.48
N ASP A 319 26.88 -2.39 -5.97
CA ASP A 319 27.09 -2.59 -7.41
C ASP A 319 25.79 -3.00 -8.15
N PRO A 320 25.78 -3.12 -9.48
CA PRO A 320 24.58 -3.43 -10.26
C PRO A 320 23.87 -4.75 -9.91
N SER A 321 24.51 -5.69 -9.21
CA SER A 321 23.88 -6.92 -8.70
C SER A 321 23.03 -6.70 -7.45
N SER A 322 23.18 -5.54 -6.79
CA SER A 322 22.35 -5.15 -5.65
C SER A 322 20.92 -4.84 -6.11
N GLY A 323 19.93 -5.49 -5.48
CA GLY A 323 18.52 -5.23 -5.73
C GLY A 323 18.14 -3.77 -5.51
N PHE A 324 18.75 -3.09 -4.53
CA PHE A 324 18.52 -1.65 -4.28
C PHE A 324 19.00 -0.79 -5.45
N THR A 325 20.22 -1.01 -5.92
CA THR A 325 20.81 -0.27 -7.05
C THR A 325 20.04 -0.53 -8.34
N ALA A 326 19.69 -1.79 -8.61
CA ALA A 326 18.92 -2.19 -9.78
C ALA A 326 17.52 -1.53 -9.79
N TYR A 327 16.81 -1.53 -8.65
CA TYR A 327 15.50 -0.92 -8.54
C TYR A 327 15.54 0.60 -8.68
N ALA A 328 16.46 1.27 -7.98
CA ALA A 328 16.59 2.72 -8.03
C ALA A 328 16.91 3.25 -9.44
N SER A 329 17.69 2.49 -10.21
CA SER A 329 18.14 2.89 -11.55
C SER A 329 17.14 2.49 -12.65
N LYS A 330 16.70 1.23 -12.68
CA LYS A 330 16.05 0.64 -13.85
C LYS A 330 14.53 0.53 -13.74
N TRP A 331 13.97 0.35 -12.54
CA TRP A 331 12.55 0.03 -12.43
C TRP A 331 11.67 1.22 -12.80
N LYS A 332 10.80 0.99 -13.79
CA LYS A 332 9.71 1.87 -14.19
C LYS A 332 8.57 1.03 -14.76
N THR A 333 7.37 1.20 -14.22
CA THR A 333 6.19 0.50 -14.73
C THR A 333 4.91 1.19 -14.28
N ASN A 334 3.87 1.09 -15.10
CA ASN A 334 2.52 1.60 -14.83
C ASN A 334 2.43 3.05 -14.35
N SER A 335 3.47 3.87 -14.56
CA SER A 335 3.47 5.27 -14.14
C SER A 335 2.94 6.16 -15.26
N ALA A 336 1.97 7.02 -14.97
CA ALA A 336 1.53 8.04 -15.91
C ALA A 336 2.41 9.30 -15.84
N ALA A 337 2.84 9.70 -14.64
CA ALA A 337 3.61 10.93 -14.44
C ALA A 337 5.08 10.78 -14.87
N PHE A 338 5.73 9.64 -14.55
CA PHE A 338 7.14 9.46 -14.82
C PHE A 338 7.49 9.54 -16.32
N PRO A 339 6.79 8.84 -17.24
CA PRO A 339 7.11 8.92 -18.67
C PRO A 339 6.92 10.31 -19.26
N MET A 340 5.95 11.09 -18.78
CA MET A 340 5.79 12.50 -19.20
C MET A 340 7.00 13.33 -18.77
N ILE A 341 7.44 13.19 -17.52
CA ILE A 341 8.58 13.95 -16.97
C ILE A 341 9.88 13.52 -17.67
N GLU A 342 10.07 12.22 -17.90
CA GLU A 342 11.22 11.67 -18.64
C GLU A 342 11.23 12.17 -20.10
N GLY A 343 10.06 12.23 -20.76
CA GLY A 343 9.91 12.78 -22.10
C GLY A 343 10.24 14.27 -22.18
N LEU A 344 9.76 15.07 -21.22
CA LEU A 344 10.12 16.49 -21.13
C LEU A 344 11.61 16.69 -20.85
N ALA A 345 12.19 15.92 -19.93
CA ALA A 345 13.61 15.97 -19.63
C ALA A 345 14.45 15.62 -20.86
N ARG A 346 14.03 14.61 -21.65
CA ARG A 346 14.67 14.26 -22.91
C ARG A 346 14.62 15.41 -23.91
N TRP A 347 13.44 15.98 -24.15
CA TRP A 347 13.28 17.11 -25.07
C TRP A 347 14.15 18.31 -24.66
N LEU A 348 14.24 18.63 -23.37
CA LEU A 348 15.11 19.70 -22.85
C LEU A 348 16.60 19.40 -23.08
N LEU A 349 17.05 18.18 -22.80
CA LEU A 349 18.44 17.77 -23.02
C LEU A 349 18.83 17.83 -24.49
N GLU A 350 17.94 17.38 -25.39
CA GLU A 350 18.13 17.45 -26.84
C GLU A 350 18.18 18.92 -27.32
N ALA A 351 17.25 19.76 -26.85
CA ALA A 351 17.22 21.18 -27.20
C ALA A 351 18.48 21.94 -26.74
N LEU A 352 19.03 21.57 -25.59
CA LEU A 352 20.25 22.17 -25.01
C LEU A 352 21.54 21.47 -25.44
N ARG A 353 21.46 20.38 -26.24
CA ARG A 353 22.59 19.55 -26.68
C ARG A 353 23.45 19.03 -25.52
N ILE A 354 22.81 18.61 -24.42
CA ILE A 354 23.49 18.05 -23.24
C ILE A 354 23.41 16.52 -23.31
N GLU A 355 24.53 15.88 -23.67
CA GLU A 355 24.63 14.42 -23.76
C GLU A 355 25.10 13.74 -22.46
N ALA A 356 25.73 14.51 -21.56
CA ALA A 356 26.33 13.98 -20.33
C ALA A 356 25.33 13.48 -19.28
N LEU A 357 24.04 13.81 -19.42
CA LEU A 357 23.01 13.50 -18.43
C LEU A 357 21.94 12.59 -19.04
N SER A 358 21.50 11.58 -18.29
CA SER A 358 20.36 10.76 -18.71
C SER A 358 19.03 11.44 -18.35
N SER A 359 18.07 11.44 -19.28
CA SER A 359 16.70 11.92 -19.04
C SER A 359 16.02 11.20 -17.87
N GLY A 360 16.27 9.90 -17.72
CA GLY A 360 15.78 9.11 -16.58
C GLY A 360 16.32 9.59 -15.23
N PHE A 361 17.61 9.95 -15.15
CA PHE A 361 18.17 10.53 -13.93
C PHE A 361 17.52 11.87 -13.59
N LEU A 362 17.39 12.78 -14.57
CA LEU A 362 16.74 14.07 -14.36
C LEU A 362 15.28 13.93 -13.93
N ALA A 363 14.53 13.01 -14.53
CA ALA A 363 13.15 12.76 -14.15
C ALA A 363 13.03 12.26 -12.69
N ARG A 364 13.90 11.33 -12.28
CA ARG A 364 13.96 10.86 -10.89
C ARG A 364 14.33 11.99 -9.93
N ALA A 365 15.32 12.81 -10.27
CA ALA A 365 15.71 13.97 -9.46
C ALA A 365 14.56 14.97 -9.32
N ALA A 366 13.87 15.30 -10.41
CA ALA A 366 12.71 16.20 -10.40
C ALA A 366 11.57 15.66 -9.51
N ILE A 367 11.29 14.36 -9.56
CA ILE A 367 10.30 13.71 -8.69
C ILE A 367 10.71 13.77 -7.22
N ILE A 368 11.97 13.47 -6.90
CA ILE A 368 12.50 13.55 -5.53
C ILE A 368 12.35 14.99 -5.01
N LEU A 369 12.73 15.98 -5.81
CA LEU A 369 12.57 17.40 -5.46
C LEU A 369 11.10 17.77 -5.25
N ALA A 370 10.19 17.29 -6.09
CA ALA A 370 8.75 17.53 -5.93
C ALA A 370 8.21 16.92 -4.63
N ILE A 371 8.59 15.68 -4.30
CA ILE A 371 8.22 15.02 -3.05
C ILE A 371 8.78 15.80 -1.85
N CYS A 372 10.07 16.16 -1.88
CA CYS A 372 10.70 16.96 -0.83
C CYS A 372 10.02 18.33 -0.66
N GLY A 373 9.65 18.99 -1.76
CA GLY A 373 8.90 20.24 -1.76
C GLY A 373 7.53 20.10 -1.09
N VAL A 374 6.78 19.04 -1.42
CA VAL A 374 5.49 18.75 -0.77
C VAL A 374 5.68 18.42 0.71
N VAL A 375 6.66 17.61 1.08
CA VAL A 375 6.97 17.30 2.49
C VAL A 375 7.29 18.58 3.26
N ALA A 376 8.19 19.44 2.74
CA ALA A 376 8.54 20.72 3.33
C ALA A 376 7.31 21.64 3.48
N TRP A 377 6.49 21.74 2.44
CA TRP A 377 5.25 22.52 2.47
C TRP A 377 4.27 22.01 3.53
N GLN A 378 4.03 20.71 3.59
CA GLN A 378 3.15 20.11 4.58
C GLN A 378 3.69 20.28 6.01
N CYS A 379 5.01 20.31 6.17
CA CYS A 379 5.69 20.47 7.45
C CYS A 379 5.99 21.93 7.83
N ARG A 380 5.62 22.94 7.02
CA ARG A 380 5.85 24.36 7.35
C ARG A 380 5.21 24.78 8.68
N ALA A 381 4.05 24.20 9.00
CA ALA A 381 3.32 24.43 10.23
C ALA A 381 3.15 23.14 11.04
N LYS A 382 3.13 23.25 12.38
CA LYS A 382 2.79 22.13 13.27
C LYS A 382 1.37 21.62 12.95
N PRO A 383 1.13 20.30 13.04
CA PRO A 383 -0.23 19.77 12.95
C PRO A 383 -1.14 20.41 13.99
N ARG A 384 -2.32 20.86 13.57
CA ARG A 384 -3.28 21.60 14.42
C ARG A 384 -4.25 20.69 15.18
N SER A 385 -4.44 19.47 14.69
CA SER A 385 -5.36 18.48 15.25
C SER A 385 -4.99 17.07 14.78
N ALA A 386 -5.62 16.04 15.37
CA ALA A 386 -5.47 14.66 14.92
C ALA A 386 -5.82 14.49 13.42
N GLN A 387 -6.90 15.12 12.97
CA GLN A 387 -7.33 15.08 11.57
C GLN A 387 -6.32 15.78 10.64
N ASP A 388 -5.72 16.88 11.08
CA ASP A 388 -4.69 17.58 10.30
C ASP A 388 -3.42 16.73 10.16
N THR A 389 -3.00 16.01 11.21
CA THR A 389 -1.90 15.04 11.13
C THR A 389 -2.16 13.95 10.07
N VAL A 390 -3.37 13.37 10.07
CA VAL A 390 -3.78 12.38 9.07
C VAL A 390 -3.79 12.97 7.66
N ASN A 391 -4.36 14.17 7.49
CA ASN A 391 -4.40 14.84 6.19
C ASN A 391 -3.00 15.10 5.64
N LYS A 392 -2.07 15.57 6.50
CA LYS A 392 -0.68 15.81 6.11
C LYS A 392 0.02 14.51 5.70
N ALA A 393 -0.13 13.44 6.48
CA ALA A 393 0.41 12.13 6.16
C ALA A 393 -0.17 11.55 4.86
N LEU A 394 -1.49 11.71 4.63
CA LEU A 394 -2.16 11.29 3.41
C LEU A 394 -1.60 12.00 2.19
N VAL A 395 -1.45 13.33 2.24
CA VAL A 395 -0.89 14.11 1.12
C VAL A 395 0.54 13.66 0.82
N ILE A 396 1.40 13.55 1.84
CA ILE A 396 2.79 13.11 1.65
C ILE A 396 2.85 11.71 1.02
N THR A 397 2.08 10.76 1.55
CA THR A 397 2.07 9.37 1.08
C THR A 397 1.46 9.26 -0.32
N ALA A 398 0.37 9.98 -0.59
CA ALA A 398 -0.26 10.01 -1.90
C ALA A 398 0.64 10.65 -2.95
N THR A 399 1.37 11.73 -2.63
CA THR A 399 2.36 12.32 -3.55
C THR A 399 3.47 11.33 -3.88
N MET A 400 4.01 10.63 -2.89
CA MET A 400 5.02 9.59 -3.12
C MET A 400 4.48 8.49 -4.06
N PHE A 401 3.27 7.99 -3.80
CA PHE A 401 2.63 6.98 -4.62
C PHE A 401 2.36 7.47 -6.07
N LEU A 402 1.75 8.65 -6.22
CA LEU A 402 1.34 9.21 -7.51
C LEU A 402 2.50 9.66 -8.40
N LEU A 403 3.67 9.97 -7.82
CA LEU A 403 4.86 10.34 -8.58
C LEU A 403 5.87 9.19 -8.72
N ALA A 404 5.63 8.04 -8.09
CA ALA A 404 6.55 6.92 -8.15
C ALA A 404 6.83 6.48 -9.61
N PRO A 405 8.09 6.20 -9.98
CA PRO A 405 8.46 5.68 -11.30
C PRO A 405 7.87 4.31 -11.60
N ALA A 406 7.66 3.50 -10.55
CA ALA A 406 6.97 2.22 -10.60
C ALA A 406 5.72 2.30 -9.73
N GLN A 407 4.55 2.06 -10.33
CA GLN A 407 3.25 2.16 -9.65
C GLN A 407 2.52 0.81 -9.69
N PHE A 408 3.07 -0.15 -8.95
CA PHE A 408 2.44 -1.44 -8.78
C PHE A 408 1.18 -1.34 -7.91
N PRO A 409 0.18 -2.22 -8.12
CA PRO A 409 -1.05 -2.24 -7.31
C PRO A 409 -0.81 -2.31 -5.80
N TRP A 410 0.19 -3.08 -5.35
CA TRP A 410 0.53 -3.17 -3.93
C TRP A 410 1.08 -1.87 -3.31
N TYR A 411 1.51 -0.89 -4.11
CA TYR A 411 1.90 0.43 -3.57
C TYR A 411 0.69 1.27 -3.15
N TYR A 412 -0.50 0.94 -3.67
CA TYR A 412 -1.75 1.56 -3.24
C TYR A 412 -2.11 1.19 -1.78
N LEU A 413 -1.57 0.08 -1.26
CA LEU A 413 -1.71 -0.33 0.13
C LEU A 413 -1.09 0.67 1.12
N TRP A 414 -0.20 1.55 0.66
CA TRP A 414 0.37 2.63 1.47
C TRP A 414 -0.67 3.72 1.75
N VAL A 415 -1.54 3.96 0.78
CA VAL A 415 -2.52 5.05 0.77
C VAL A 415 -3.86 4.60 1.36
N LEU A 416 -4.30 3.38 1.06
CA LEU A 416 -5.61 2.85 1.45
C LEU A 416 -5.96 2.95 2.96
N PRO A 417 -5.05 2.61 3.90
CA PRO A 417 -5.33 2.79 5.33
C PRO A 417 -5.64 4.25 5.68
N LEU A 418 -4.96 5.20 5.03
CA LEU A 418 -5.20 6.63 5.23
C LEU A 418 -6.53 7.09 4.60
N LEU A 419 -6.99 6.43 3.53
CA LEU A 419 -8.31 6.68 2.93
C LEU A 419 -9.47 6.22 3.82
N ALA A 420 -9.27 5.19 4.65
CA ALA A 420 -10.23 4.84 5.70
C ALA A 420 -10.38 5.98 6.72
N LEU A 421 -9.28 6.64 7.09
CA LEU A 421 -9.29 7.76 8.03
C LEU A 421 -9.76 9.07 7.39
N ARG A 422 -9.44 9.30 6.11
CA ARG A 422 -9.81 10.47 5.31
C ARG A 422 -10.09 10.08 3.84
N PRO A 423 -11.36 9.81 3.49
CA PRO A 423 -11.74 9.39 2.14
C PRO A 423 -11.52 10.49 1.11
N VAL A 424 -10.76 10.21 0.05
CA VAL A 424 -10.52 11.13 -1.07
C VAL A 424 -10.99 10.45 -2.36
N PRO A 425 -12.15 10.84 -2.93
CA PRO A 425 -12.69 10.30 -4.18
C PRO A 425 -11.66 10.06 -5.29
N GLY A 426 -10.79 11.03 -5.58
CA GLY A 426 -9.79 10.88 -6.64
C GLY A 426 -8.73 9.81 -6.37
N LEU A 427 -8.50 9.44 -5.10
CA LEU A 427 -7.65 8.29 -4.74
C LEU A 427 -8.47 7.00 -4.59
N LEU A 428 -9.74 7.07 -4.19
CA LEU A 428 -10.60 5.91 -4.04
C LEU A 428 -10.92 5.24 -5.38
N ILE A 429 -11.10 6.02 -6.46
CA ILE A 429 -11.39 5.50 -7.80
C ILE A 429 -10.36 4.49 -8.29
N LEU A 430 -9.12 4.57 -7.81
CA LEU A 430 -8.05 3.63 -8.11
C LEU A 430 -8.37 2.21 -7.63
N THR A 431 -9.25 2.02 -6.65
CA THR A 431 -9.73 0.67 -6.29
C THR A 431 -10.42 -0.02 -7.47
N ALA A 432 -11.09 0.74 -8.35
CA ALA A 432 -11.75 0.22 -9.55
C ALA A 432 -10.83 0.21 -10.78
N THR A 433 -9.97 1.22 -10.93
CA THR A 433 -9.19 1.36 -12.18
C THR A 433 -7.81 0.70 -12.11
N LEU A 434 -7.14 0.70 -10.96
CA LEU A 434 -5.79 0.13 -10.80
C LEU A 434 -5.69 -1.37 -11.14
N PRO A 435 -6.70 -2.23 -10.92
CA PRO A 435 -6.66 -3.63 -11.36
C PRO A 435 -6.46 -3.83 -12.87
N LEU A 436 -6.72 -2.81 -13.71
CA LEU A 436 -6.37 -2.88 -15.13
C LEU A 436 -4.86 -3.06 -15.36
N TYR A 437 -4.03 -2.77 -14.35
CA TYR A 437 -2.59 -3.10 -14.36
C TYR A 437 -2.33 -4.55 -14.76
N TYR A 438 -3.15 -5.51 -14.32
CA TYR A 438 -2.94 -6.94 -14.61
C TYR A 438 -2.97 -7.26 -16.10
N THR A 439 -3.65 -6.44 -16.91
CA THR A 439 -3.62 -6.59 -18.37
C THR A 439 -2.22 -6.38 -18.97
N ALA A 440 -1.29 -5.75 -18.25
CA ALA A 440 0.12 -5.62 -18.62
C ALA A 440 0.75 -6.99 -18.96
N PHE A 441 0.45 -8.03 -18.17
CA PHE A 441 0.97 -9.38 -18.37
C PHE A 441 0.50 -9.97 -19.70
N TYR A 442 -0.78 -9.78 -20.05
CA TYR A 442 -1.33 -10.19 -21.33
C TYR A 442 -0.67 -9.46 -22.51
N PHE A 443 -0.59 -8.12 -22.44
CA PHE A 443 0.00 -7.34 -23.53
C PHE A 443 1.50 -7.63 -23.68
N LEU A 444 2.20 -7.88 -22.58
CA LEU A 444 3.61 -8.29 -22.60
C LEU A 444 3.77 -9.66 -23.26
N SER A 445 2.97 -10.66 -22.87
CA SER A 445 3.06 -12.02 -23.44
C SER A 445 2.71 -12.08 -24.92
N HIS A 446 1.90 -11.13 -25.41
CA HIS A 446 1.51 -11.00 -26.81
C HIS A 446 2.34 -9.96 -27.58
N GLN A 447 3.48 -9.52 -27.06
CA GLN A 447 4.39 -8.55 -27.72
C GLN A 447 3.71 -7.23 -28.13
N THR A 448 2.63 -6.86 -27.45
CA THR A 448 1.81 -5.66 -27.71
C THR A 448 1.82 -4.71 -26.51
N TYR A 449 2.89 -4.73 -25.73
CA TYR A 449 3.05 -3.95 -24.49
C TYR A 449 2.90 -2.43 -24.70
N THR A 450 3.14 -1.93 -25.91
CA THR A 450 2.88 -0.53 -26.29
C THR A 450 1.41 -0.13 -26.16
N VAL A 451 0.47 -1.06 -26.31
CA VAL A 451 -0.96 -0.81 -26.06
C VAL A 451 -1.20 -0.54 -24.56
N PHE A 452 -0.55 -1.30 -23.69
CA PHE A 452 -0.63 -1.07 -22.25
C PHE A 452 -0.09 0.31 -21.89
N THR A 453 1.15 0.61 -22.28
CA THR A 453 1.80 1.89 -21.95
C THR A 453 1.15 3.10 -22.63
N GLY A 454 0.62 2.93 -23.84
CA GLY A 454 0.05 4.00 -24.65
C GLY A 454 -1.44 4.26 -24.39
N ARG A 455 -2.19 3.32 -23.81
CA ARG A 455 -3.64 3.45 -23.61
C ARG A 455 -4.09 3.05 -22.21
N ILE A 456 -3.77 1.83 -21.77
CA ILE A 456 -4.31 1.29 -20.51
C ILE A 456 -3.83 2.08 -19.30
N VAL A 457 -2.55 2.48 -19.27
CA VAL A 457 -2.00 3.35 -18.21
C VAL A 457 -2.85 4.63 -18.07
N TRP A 458 -3.28 5.25 -19.17
CA TRP A 458 -4.13 6.44 -19.12
C TRP A 458 -5.54 6.16 -18.62
N LEU A 459 -6.13 5.01 -18.97
CA LEU A 459 -7.42 4.59 -18.44
C LEU A 459 -7.36 4.36 -16.92
N ILE A 460 -6.22 3.92 -16.40
CA ILE A 460 -5.99 3.77 -14.95
C ILE A 460 -5.97 5.14 -14.27
N TRP A 461 -5.14 6.05 -14.79
CA TRP A 461 -4.72 7.25 -14.05
C TRP A 461 -5.51 8.52 -14.38
N LEU A 462 -6.03 8.70 -15.60
CA LEU A 462 -6.79 9.91 -15.95
C LEU A 462 -8.03 10.13 -15.06
N PRO A 463 -8.82 9.09 -14.70
CA PRO A 463 -9.95 9.28 -13.78
C PRO A 463 -9.50 9.78 -12.41
N ALA A 464 -8.41 9.23 -11.88
CA ALA A 464 -7.85 9.63 -10.58
C ALA A 464 -7.32 11.07 -10.61
N TRP A 465 -6.49 11.42 -11.59
CA TRP A 465 -5.95 12.78 -11.74
C TRP A 465 -7.04 13.81 -12.02
N GLY A 466 -8.02 13.48 -12.86
CA GLY A 466 -9.15 14.35 -13.17
C GLY A 466 -9.99 14.67 -11.92
N LEU A 467 -10.31 13.66 -11.12
CA LEU A 467 -11.02 13.85 -9.85
C LEU A 467 -10.18 14.62 -8.84
N LEU A 468 -8.89 14.32 -8.69
CA LEU A 468 -8.00 15.06 -7.79
C LEU A 468 -7.88 16.55 -8.18
N ALA A 469 -7.78 16.85 -9.48
CA ALA A 469 -7.75 18.22 -9.97
C ALA A 469 -9.09 18.94 -9.75
N TRP A 470 -10.21 18.24 -9.96
CA TRP A 470 -11.54 18.75 -9.64
C TRP A 470 -11.67 19.05 -8.15
N GLU A 471 -11.28 18.12 -7.27
CA GLU A 471 -11.27 18.32 -5.82
C GLU A 471 -10.40 19.51 -5.44
N ALA A 472 -9.16 19.60 -5.92
CA ALA A 472 -8.26 20.71 -5.61
C ALA A 472 -8.87 22.08 -5.94
N ARG A 473 -9.54 22.21 -7.08
CA ARG A 473 -10.24 23.45 -7.48
C ARG A 473 -11.41 23.81 -6.57
N HIS A 474 -12.22 22.81 -6.17
CA HIS A 474 -13.41 23.05 -5.33
C HIS A 474 -13.03 23.23 -3.85
N TRP A 475 -11.96 22.60 -3.39
CA TRP A 475 -11.38 22.83 -2.07
C TRP A 475 -10.76 24.24 -1.98
N ALA A 476 -10.03 24.68 -3.01
CA ALA A 476 -9.55 26.04 -3.10
C ALA A 476 -10.71 27.06 -3.12
N ALA A 477 -11.80 26.79 -3.84
CA ALA A 477 -12.98 27.67 -3.87
C ALA A 477 -13.70 27.77 -2.50
N SER A 478 -13.66 26.72 -1.68
CA SER A 478 -14.25 26.74 -0.32
C SER A 478 -13.44 27.56 0.70
N LEU A 479 -12.15 27.81 0.45
CA LEU A 479 -11.29 28.66 1.28
C LEU A 479 -11.56 30.17 1.09
N TRP A 480 -12.20 30.57 -0.01
CA TRP A 480 -12.53 31.96 -0.33
C TRP A 480 -13.99 32.34 -0.05
N ARG A 481 -14.82 31.40 0.46
CA ARG A 481 -16.13 31.76 1.00
C ARG A 481 -15.97 32.07 2.49
N PRO A 482 -16.16 33.33 2.93
CA PRO A 482 -16.22 33.62 4.36
C PRO A 482 -17.33 32.75 4.97
N LEU A 483 -17.01 32.07 6.07
CA LEU A 483 -17.97 31.37 6.92
C LEU A 483 -19.01 32.40 7.39
N HIS A 484 -20.08 32.60 6.62
CA HIS A 484 -21.21 33.40 7.06
C HIS A 484 -21.91 32.65 8.18
N SER A 485 -22.05 33.38 9.28
CA SER A 485 -22.65 33.04 10.55
C SER A 485 -23.95 32.25 10.42
N SER A 486 -23.97 31.04 10.99
CA SER A 486 -25.21 30.34 11.34
C SER A 486 -25.24 30.05 12.84
N ARG A 487 -25.22 31.12 13.63
CA ARG A 487 -25.79 31.16 14.99
C ARG A 487 -26.39 32.55 15.24
N LYS A 488 -27.60 32.78 14.73
CA LYS A 488 -28.57 33.59 15.47
C LYS A 488 -29.38 32.61 16.30
N ALA A 489 -29.01 32.47 17.57
CA ALA A 489 -29.90 31.93 18.57
C ALA A 489 -31.14 32.85 18.60
N ARG A 490 -32.31 32.26 18.35
CA ARG A 490 -33.58 32.90 18.69
C ARG A 490 -33.71 32.79 20.20
N GLU A 491 -33.59 33.90 20.91
CA GLU A 491 -34.18 34.04 22.23
C GLU A 491 -35.70 34.06 22.07
N PRO A 492 -36.46 33.26 22.83
CA PRO A 492 -37.89 33.47 22.97
C PRO A 492 -38.15 34.58 23.99
N SER A 493 -38.94 35.56 23.55
CA SER A 493 -39.62 36.57 24.38
C SER A 493 -40.56 35.95 25.40
#